data_AF-A0A0A9FP81-F1
#
_entry.id   AF-A0A0A9FP81-F1
#
_cell.length_a   1.000
_cell.length_b   1.000
_cell.length_c   1.000
_cell.angle_alpha   90.00
_cell.angle_beta   90.00
_cell.angle_gamma   90.00
#
_symmetry.space_group_name_H-M   'P 1'
#
loop_
_entity.id
_entity.type
_entity.pdbx_description
1 polymer ?
#
loop_
_entity_poly.entity_id
_entity_poly.type
_entity_poly.pdbx_seq_one_letter_code
_entity_poly.pdbx_strand_id
1 'polypeptide(L)' 'MERLNKSGKAYLAHTVVGGKFVLRFAVGSSLQEERHVRSAWELIKKTTAEIINGEM' A
#
# COMPACT_ATOMS: atom_id res chain seq x y z
N MET A 1 -0.95 2.54 -6.15
CA MET A 1 -0.90 1.06 -6.09
C MET A 1 0.32 0.53 -6.83
N GLU A 2 0.48 0.84 -8.12
CA GLU A 2 1.55 0.26 -8.94
C GLU A 2 2.97 0.42 -8.37
N ARG A 3 3.35 1.63 -7.93
CA ARG A 3 4.64 1.88 -7.26
C ARG A 3 4.84 1.01 -6.01
N LEU A 4 3.79 0.84 -5.19
CA LEU A 4 3.84 0.03 -3.97
C LEU A 4 4.07 -1.45 -4.31
N ASN A 5 3.30 -2.01 -5.25
CA ASN A 5 3.44 -3.42 -5.63
C ASN A 5 4.77 -3.68 -6.37
N LYS A 6 5.22 -2.76 -7.24
CA LYS A 6 6.52 -2.85 -7.91
C LYS A 6 7.71 -2.83 -6.94
N SER A 7 7.57 -2.18 -5.78
CA SER A 7 8.62 -2.17 -4.76
C SER A 7 8.94 -3.55 -4.18
N GLY A 8 8.01 -4.53 -4.32
CA GLY A 8 8.13 -5.87 -3.73
C GLY A 8 8.00 -5.92 -2.21
N LYS A 9 7.91 -4.78 -1.52
CA LYS A 9 7.87 -4.68 -0.05
C LYS A 9 6.47 -4.88 0.54
N ALA A 10 5.44 -4.65 -0.27
CA ALA A 10 4.04 -4.89 0.10
C ALA A 10 3.23 -5.25 -1.15
N TYR A 11 2.15 -6.00 -0.97
CA TYR A 11 1.19 -6.28 -2.03
C TYR A 11 -0.20 -5.80 -1.60
N LEU A 12 -0.77 -4.91 -2.40
CA LEU A 12 -2.10 -4.33 -2.22
C LEU A 12 -2.99 -4.73 -3.39
N ALA A 13 -4.21 -5.14 -3.07
CA ALA A 13 -5.27 -5.31 -4.06
C ALA A 13 -6.02 -3.99 -4.27
N HIS A 14 -6.84 -3.93 -5.30
CA HIS A 14 -7.77 -2.83 -5.51
C HIS A 14 -9.19 -3.35 -5.71
N THR A 15 -10.17 -2.48 -5.60
CA THR A 15 -11.57 -2.73 -5.97
C THR A 15 -12.28 -1.39 -6.24
N VAL A 16 -13.53 -1.45 -6.68
CA VAL A 16 -14.38 -0.28 -6.89
C VAL A 16 -15.55 -0.33 -5.92
N VAL A 17 -15.70 0.70 -5.07
CA VAL A 17 -16.81 0.83 -4.12
C VAL A 17 -17.55 2.12 -4.42
N GLY A 18 -18.84 2.02 -4.78
CA GLY A 18 -19.65 3.20 -5.14
C GLY A 18 -19.04 4.03 -6.27
N GLY A 19 -18.45 3.38 -7.28
CA GLY A 19 -17.76 4.04 -8.40
C GLY A 19 -16.38 4.60 -8.07
N LYS A 20 -15.89 4.48 -6.83
CA LYS A 20 -14.56 4.97 -6.42
C LYS A 20 -13.55 3.84 -6.42
N PHE A 21 -12.41 4.06 -7.05
CA PHE A 21 -11.27 3.14 -6.98
C PHE A 21 -10.61 3.22 -5.61
N VAL A 22 -10.53 2.09 -4.91
CA VAL A 22 -9.97 2.00 -3.56
C VAL A 22 -8.92 0.90 -3.47
N LEU A 23 -7.93 1.09 -2.58
CA LEU A 23 -6.92 0.08 -2.27
C LEU A 23 -7.35 -0.73 -1.07
N ARG A 24 -7.04 -2.03 -1.09
CA ARG A 24 -7.30 -2.95 0.02
C ARG A 24 -5.99 -3.55 0.51
N PHE A 25 -5.77 -3.45 1.82
CA PHE A 25 -4.71 -4.13 2.53
C PHE A 25 -5.30 -5.24 3.39
N ALA A 26 -5.26 -6.48 2.91
CA ALA A 26 -5.81 -7.64 3.61
C ALA A 26 -4.78 -8.20 4.59
N VAL A 27 -4.88 -7.79 5.86
CA VAL A 27 -4.04 -8.29 6.95
C VAL A 27 -4.57 -9.66 7.41
N GLY A 28 -3.67 -10.63 7.61
CA GLY A 28 -4.05 -11.95 8.12
C GLY A 28 -3.20 -13.14 7.66
N SER A 29 -2.08 -12.90 6.98
CA SER A 29 -1.13 -13.98 6.66
C SER A 29 -0.52 -14.55 7.94
N SER A 30 -0.28 -15.86 8.01
CA SER A 30 0.21 -16.56 9.20
C SER A 30 1.56 -16.07 9.73
N LEU A 31 2.39 -15.46 8.87
CA LEU A 31 3.69 -14.88 9.24
C LEU A 31 3.64 -13.35 9.39
N GLN A 32 2.46 -12.75 9.22
CA GLN A 32 2.30 -11.31 9.35
C GLN A 32 2.25 -10.92 10.82
N GLU A 33 2.93 -9.82 11.15
CA GLU A 33 3.06 -9.31 12.50
C GLU A 33 2.80 -7.81 12.47
N GLU A 34 2.62 -7.22 13.64
CA GLU A 34 2.37 -5.78 13.78
C GLU A 34 3.42 -4.93 13.04
N ARG A 35 4.71 -5.30 13.16
CA ARG A 35 5.81 -4.61 12.46
C ARG A 35 5.62 -4.58 10.94
N HIS A 36 5.03 -5.63 10.35
CA HIS A 36 4.80 -5.72 8.91
C HIS A 36 3.67 -4.77 8.49
N VAL A 37 2.60 -4.67 9.29
CA VAL A 37 1.50 -3.72 9.08
C VAL A 37 2.00 -2.28 9.20
N ARG A 38 2.79 -1.97 10.24
CA ARG A 38 3.39 -0.65 10.42
C ARG A 38 4.32 -0.28 9.27
N SER A 39 5.18 -1.20 8.85
CA SER A 39 6.10 -0.97 7.71
C SER A 39 5.35 -0.71 6.41
N ALA A 40 4.27 -1.45 6.15
CA ALA A 40 3.43 -1.22 4.98
C ALA A 40 2.76 0.18 5.03
N TRP A 41 2.31 0.62 6.19
CA TRP A 41 1.74 1.96 6.37
C TRP A 41 2.76 3.07 6.14
N GLU A 42 3.98 2.94 6.67
CA GLU A 42 5.06 3.89 6.42
C GLU A 42 5.43 3.96 4.94
N LEU A 43 5.49 2.80 4.26
CA LEU A 43 5.73 2.73 2.82
C LEU A 43 4.64 3.46 2.03
N ILE A 44 3.36 3.26 2.38
CA ILE A 44 2.23 3.95 1.74
C ILE A 44 2.40 5.47 1.89
N LYS A 45 2.63 5.97 3.11
CA LYS A 45 2.80 7.41 3.36
C LYS A 45 3.98 7.99 2.57
N LYS A 46 5.12 7.29 2.59
CA LYS A 46 6.32 7.72 1.85
C LYS A 46 6.04 7.81 0.35
N THR A 47 5.51 6.75 -0.26
CA THR A 47 5.19 6.74 -1.69
C THR A 47 4.13 7.78 -2.05
N THR A 48 3.16 8.04 -1.17
CA THR A 48 2.18 9.11 -1.37
C THR A 48 2.83 10.49 -1.33
N ALA A 49 3.75 10.75 -0.39
CA ALA A 49 4.48 12.00 -0.32
C ALA A 49 5.32 12.24 -1.59
N GLU A 50 6.05 11.23 -2.06
CA GLU A 50 6.82 11.28 -3.32
C GLU A 50 5.92 11.63 -4.51
N ILE A 51 4.74 10.99 -4.62
CA ILE A 51 3.78 11.26 -5.70
C ILE A 51 3.25 12.70 -5.63
N ILE A 52 2.88 13.17 -4.44
CA ILE A 52 2.33 14.53 -4.25
C ILE A 52 3.39 15.60 -4.53
N ASN A 53 4.64 15.34 -4.14
CA ASN A 53 5.76 16.26 -4.33
C ASN A 53 6.32 16.24 -5.77
N GLY A 54 5.80 15.37 -6.65
CA GLY A 54 6.27 15.24 -8.02
C GLY A 54 7.64 14.56 -8.15
N GLU A 55 8.07 13.84 -7.11
CA GLU A 55 9.30 13.06 -7.13
C GLU A 55 9.03 11.78 -7.96
N MET A 56 9.71 11.70 -9.12
CA MET A 56 9.50 10.66 -10.11
C MET A 56 10.13 9.33 -9.72
#